data_AF-A0A444LMI8-F1
#
_entry.id   AF-A0A444LMI8-F1
#
_cell.length_a   1.000
_cell.length_b   1.000
_cell.length_c   1.000
_cell.angle_alpha   90.00
_cell.angle_beta   90.00
_cell.angle_gamma   90.00
#
_symmetry.space_group_name_H-M   'P 1'
#
loop_
_entity.id
_entity.type
_entity.pdbx_description
1 polymer ?
#
loop_
_entity_poly.entity_id
_entity_poly.type
_entity_poly.pdbx_seq_one_letter_code
_entity_poly.pdbx_strand_id
1 'polypeptide(L)' 'MKLIWSAYALSDRDAIFTFIEADNPSAAVMVDERIVTAARRLIDFPASGRVGRIAGTRELVINGTPYVAAYAVTQ' A
#
# COMPACT_ATOMS: atom_id res chain seq x y z
N MET A 1 10.23 -14.08 0.11
CA MET A 1 8.86 -13.85 -0.41
C MET A 1 8.90 -12.99 -1.65
N LYS A 2 7.87 -13.05 -2.51
CA LYS A 2 7.72 -12.12 -3.64
C LYS A 2 6.56 -11.16 -3.36
N LEU A 3 6.81 -9.86 -3.48
CA LEU A 3 5.75 -8.85 -3.45
C LEU A 3 5.11 -8.77 -4.85
N ILE A 4 3.79 -8.93 -4.92
CA ILE A 4 3.03 -8.83 -6.17
C ILE A 4 1.90 -7.82 -5.94
N TRP A 5 1.80 -6.83 -6.83
CA TRP A 5 0.69 -5.89 -6.83
C TRP A 5 -0.46 -6.47 -7.65
N SER A 6 -1.68 -6.47 -7.09
CA SER A 6 -2.87 -6.78 -7.88
C SER A 6 -3.18 -5.62 -8.84
N ALA A 7 -3.95 -5.90 -9.89
CA ALA A 7 -4.41 -4.86 -10.81
C ALA A 7 -5.21 -3.76 -10.08
N TYR A 8 -6.03 -4.15 -9.10
CA TYR A 8 -6.77 -3.20 -8.26
C TYR A 8 -5.83 -2.31 -7.43
N ALA A 9 -4.79 -2.89 -6.81
CA ALA A 9 -3.85 -2.10 -6.02
C ALA A 9 -3.01 -1.14 -6.87
N LEU A 10 -2.71 -1.49 -8.13
CA LEU A 10 -2.09 -0.56 -9.08
C LEU A 10 -3.05 0.56 -9.47
N SER A 11 -4.30 0.24 -9.76
CA SER A 11 -5.34 1.23 -10.08
C SER A 11 -5.61 2.19 -8.92
N ASP A 12 -5.65 1.69 -7.68
CA ASP A 12 -5.84 2.51 -6.49
C ASP A 12 -4.67 3.47 -6.30
N ARG A 13 -3.42 3.00 -6.49
CA ARG A 13 -2.23 3.84 -6.41
C ARG A 13 -2.21 4.94 -7.45
N ASP A 14 -2.56 4.61 -8.69
CA ASP A 14 -2.67 5.60 -9.78
C ASP A 14 -3.72 6.66 -9.47
N ALA A 15 -4.92 6.24 -9.06
CA ALA A 15 -6.01 7.15 -8.69
C ALA A 15 -5.64 8.07 -7.50
N ILE A 16 -4.98 7.53 -6.47
CA ILE A 16 -4.47 8.31 -5.34
C ILE A 16 -3.44 9.33 -5.82
N PHE A 17 -2.49 8.91 -6.65
CA PHE A 17 -1.44 9.79 -7.17
C PHE A 17 -2.05 10.93 -7.97
N THR A 18 -2.88 10.64 -8.98
CA THR A 18 -3.52 11.63 -9.84
C THR A 18 -4.39 12.60 -9.03
N PHE A 19 -5.12 12.10 -8.03
CA PHE A 19 -5.95 12.95 -7.18
C PHE A 19 -5.11 13.98 -6.39
N ILE A 20 -4.01 13.54 -5.76
CA ILE A 20 -3.14 14.42 -4.98
C ILE A 20 -2.35 15.36 -5.89
N GLU A 21 -1.88 14.85 -7.04
CA GLU A 21 -1.07 15.59 -8.00
C GLU A 21 -1.77 16.86 -8.49
N ALA A 22 -3.09 16.80 -8.68
CA ALA A 22 -3.90 17.94 -9.12
C ALA A 22 -3.79 19.17 -8.19
N ASP A 23 -3.49 18.96 -6.90
CA ASP A 23 -3.29 20.02 -5.91
C ASP A 23 -1.82 20.22 -5.56
N ASN A 24 -1.07 19.13 -5.35
CA ASN A 24 0.32 19.18 -4.93
C ASN A 24 1.13 17.98 -5.50
N PRO A 25 1.83 18.17 -6.63
CA PRO A 25 2.64 17.11 -7.26
C PRO A 25 3.74 16.55 -6.36
N SER A 26 4.38 17.38 -5.54
CA SER A 26 5.42 16.92 -4.60
C SER A 26 4.83 16.05 -3.50
N ALA A 27 3.61 16.35 -3.03
CA ALA A 27 2.91 15.51 -2.07
C ALA A 27 2.51 14.15 -2.68
N ALA A 28 2.09 14.12 -3.96
CA ALA A 28 1.73 12.88 -4.65
C ALA A 28 2.92 11.90 -4.71
N VAL A 29 4.10 12.38 -5.10
CA VAL A 29 5.35 11.59 -5.09
C VAL A 29 5.66 11.09 -3.68
N MET A 30 5.60 11.97 -2.68
CA MET A 30 5.92 11.62 -1.30
C MET A 30 4.96 10.56 -0.72
N VAL A 31 3.68 10.60 -1.07
CA VAL A 31 2.69 9.60 -0.66
C VAL A 31 2.95 8.27 -1.35
N ASP A 32 3.20 8.26 -2.66
CA ASP A 32 3.48 7.02 -3.39
C ASP A 32 4.75 6.33 -2.88
N GLU A 33 5.82 7.09 -2.63
CA GLU A 33 7.06 6.57 -2.05
C GLU A 33 6.84 5.92 -0.68
N ARG A 34 5.98 6.52 0.17
CA ARG A 34 5.62 5.93 1.48
C ARG A 34 4.88 4.61 1.31
N ILE A 35 3.93 4.54 0.38
CA ILE A 35 3.19 3.31 0.06
C ILE A 35 4.15 2.21 -0.40
N VAL A 36 5.03 2.52 -1.36
CA VAL A 36 6.01 1.56 -1.90
C VAL A 36 6.97 1.08 -0.82
N THR A 37 7.51 2.00 -0.02
CA THR A 37 8.47 1.68 1.04
C THR A 37 7.84 0.78 2.11
N ALA A 38 6.62 1.08 2.53
CA ALA A 38 5.89 0.26 3.48
C ALA A 38 5.59 -1.14 2.90
N ALA A 39 5.12 -1.22 1.66
CA ALA A 39 4.83 -2.50 1.00
C ALA A 39 6.09 -3.36 0.81
N ARG A 40 7.25 -2.76 0.49
CA ARG A 40 8.52 -3.49 0.35
C ARG A 40 8.93 -4.21 1.64
N ARG A 41 8.65 -3.65 2.81
CA ARG A 41 8.95 -4.29 4.11
C ARG A 41 8.20 -5.61 4.31
N LEU A 42 7.10 -5.84 3.58
CA LEU A 42 6.37 -7.11 3.66
C LEU A 42 7.14 -8.30 3.08
N ILE A 43 8.20 -8.06 2.30
CA ILE A 43 9.09 -9.12 1.79
C ILE A 43 9.77 -9.83 2.96
N ASP A 44 10.25 -9.05 3.94
CA ASP A 44 10.98 -9.54 5.11
C ASP A 44 10.05 -9.81 6.28
N PHE A 45 9.00 -8.98 6.44
CA PHE A 45 8.08 -9.02 7.56
C PHE A 45 6.61 -9.09 7.09
N PRO A 46 6.18 -10.23 6.52
CA PRO A 46 4.81 -10.41 6.01
C PRO A 46 3.74 -10.29 7.11
N ALA A 47 4.13 -10.48 8.37
CA ALA A 47 3.24 -10.41 9.52
C ALA A 47 3.05 -8.97 10.06
N SER A 48 3.61 -7.94 9.41
CA SER A 48 3.58 -6.55 9.90
C SER A 48 2.19 -5.90 9.91
N GLY A 49 1.30 -6.26 8.99
CA GLY A 49 -0.08 -5.78 9.01
C GLY A 49 -0.88 -6.35 10.19
N ARG A 50 -2.00 -5.72 10.53
CA ARG A 50 -2.99 -6.32 11.42
C ARG A 50 -3.89 -7.29 10.65
N VAL A 51 -4.66 -8.13 11.35
CA VAL A 51 -5.69 -8.96 10.72
C VAL A 51 -6.68 -8.04 9.99
N GLY A 52 -6.93 -8.33 8.71
CA GLY A 52 -7.82 -7.53 7.88
C GLY A 52 -9.30 -7.84 8.14
N ARG A 53 -10.17 -6.95 7.65
CA ARG A 53 -11.62 -7.14 7.75
C ARG A 53 -12.14 -8.35 6.96
N ILE A 54 -11.42 -8.73 5.91
CA ILE A 54 -11.73 -9.90 5.09
C ILE A 54 -10.86 -11.07 5.56
N ALA A 55 -11.47 -12.24 5.77
CA ALA A 55 -10.75 -13.45 6.19
C ALA A 55 -9.61 -13.77 5.20
N GLY A 56 -8.43 -14.12 5.74
CA GLY A 56 -7.24 -14.40 4.94
C GLY A 56 -6.48 -13.16 4.46
N THR A 57 -6.97 -11.94 4.76
CA THR A 57 -6.26 -10.69 4.44
C THR A 57 -5.66 -10.03 5.67
N ARG A 58 -4.72 -9.12 5.43
CA ARG A 58 -4.02 -8.31 6.41
C ARG A 58 -4.02 -6.87 5.93
N GLU A 59 -4.01 -5.96 6.89
CA GLU A 59 -4.03 -4.52 6.64
C GLU A 59 -2.74 -3.88 7.15
N LEU A 60 -1.94 -3.34 6.24
CA LEU A 60 -0.74 -2.57 6.57
C LEU A 60 -1.08 -1.08 6.61
N VAL A 61 -0.97 -0.47 7.78
CA VAL A 61 -1.12 0.99 7.94
C VAL A 61 0.09 1.70 7.36
N ILE A 62 -0.13 2.66 6.47
CA ILE A 62 0.94 3.44 5.83
C ILE A 62 1.15 4.73 6.65
N ASN A 63 2.05 4.65 7.62
CA ASN A 63 2.33 5.75 8.55
C ASN A 63 2.63 7.09 7.82
N GLY A 64 2.01 8.16 8.31
CA GLY A 64 2.14 9.50 7.72
C GLY A 64 1.26 9.73 6.50
N THR A 65 0.32 8.83 6.22
CA THR A 65 -0.70 8.97 5.17
C THR A 65 -2.06 8.47 5.68
N PRO A 66 -3.19 8.84 5.06
CA PRO A 66 -4.49 8.30 5.42
C PRO A 66 -4.75 6.89 4.85
N TYR A 67 -3.76 6.25 4.23
CA TYR A 67 -3.95 5.02 3.46
C TYR A 67 -3.58 3.75 4.24
N VAL A 68 -4.23 2.65 3.86
CA VAL A 68 -3.98 1.29 4.33
C VAL A 68 -3.83 0.39 3.12
N ALA A 69 -2.79 -0.43 3.09
CA ALA A 69 -2.64 -1.46 2.06
C ALA A 69 -3.26 -2.78 2.55
N ALA A 70 -4.31 -3.24 1.88
CA ALA A 70 -4.86 -4.58 2.07
C ALA A 70 -4.03 -5.60 1.27
N TYR A 71 -3.61 -6.68 1.90
CA TYR A 71 -2.81 -7.72 1.26
C TYR A 71 -3.12 -9.12 1.82
N ALA A 72 -2.71 -10.15 1.10
CA ALA A 72 -2.74 -11.53 1.56
C ALA A 72 -1.33 -12.12 1.48
N VAL A 73 -1.07 -13.14 2.30
CA VAL A 73 0.17 -13.92 2.25
C VAL A 73 -0.21 -15.30 1.73
N THR A 74 0.19 -15.59 0.49
CA THR A 74 -0.02 -16.88 -0.14
C THR A 74 1.30 -17.65 -0.16
N GLN A 75 1.24 -18.98 0.00
CA GLN A 75 2.41 -19.85 -0.16
C GLN A 75 2.79 -20.01 -1.64
#